data_AF-W4VGQ3-F1
#
_entry.id   AF-W4VGQ3-F1
#
_cell.length_a   1.000
_cell.length_b   1.000
_cell.length_c   1.000
_cell.angle_alpha   90.00
_cell.angle_beta   90.00
_cell.angle_gamma   90.00
#
_symmetry.space_group_name_H-M   'P 1'
#
loop_
_entity.id
_entity.type
_entity.pdbx_description
1 polymer ?
#
loop_
_entity_poly.entity_id
_entity_poly.type
_entity_poly.pdbx_seq_one_letter_code
_entity_poly.pdbx_strand_id
1 'polypeptide(L)' 'MLTASIETNLDHIKRLLEEPDDLIIRNFAVLNSPHKCAIVYIEGLVDDTYVRNNIIEKIQQVTKKKSKFLTVVNFFLRN' A
#
# COMPACT_ATOMS: atom_id res chain seq x y z
N MET A 1 7.96 3.95 -18.43
CA MET A 1 6.53 3.84 -18.79
C MET A 1 5.83 3.00 -17.72
N LEU A 2 4.63 3.40 -17.27
CA LEU A 2 3.85 2.67 -16.26
C LEU A 2 3.06 1.52 -16.89
N THR A 3 2.90 0.42 -16.15
CA THR A 3 2.22 -0.80 -16.56
C THR A 3 1.13 -1.21 -15.56
N ALA A 4 0.31 -2.21 -15.91
CA ALA A 4 -0.67 -2.79 -14.98
C ALA A 4 -0.04 -3.71 -13.91
N SER A 5 1.24 -4.07 -14.07
CA SER A 5 1.97 -4.92 -13.12
C SER A 5 2.72 -4.04 -12.11
N ILE A 6 2.38 -4.17 -10.83
CA ILE A 6 3.09 -3.45 -9.78
C ILE A 6 4.55 -3.89 -9.68
N GLU A 7 4.83 -5.17 -9.90
CA GLU A 7 6.17 -5.75 -9.86
C GLU A 7 7.05 -5.11 -10.97
N THR A 8 6.53 -5.02 -12.19
CA THR A 8 7.21 -4.37 -13.32
C THR A 8 7.44 -2.88 -13.06
N ASN A 9 6.46 -2.18 -12.45
CA ASN A 9 6.61 -0.77 -12.13
C ASN A 9 7.68 -0.52 -11.06
N LEU A 10 7.75 -1.38 -10.04
CA LEU A 10 8.77 -1.29 -9.00
C LEU A 10 10.17 -1.56 -9.56
N ASP A 11 10.32 -2.54 -10.45
CA ASP A 11 11.59 -2.82 -11.12
C ASP A 11 12.02 -1.65 -12.02
N HIS A 12 11.08 -1.01 -12.72
CA HIS A 12 11.37 0.19 -13.48
C HIS A 12 11.86 1.34 -12.59
N ILE A 13 11.24 1.55 -11.43
CA ILE A 13 11.66 2.62 -10.50
C ILE A 13 13.06 2.34 -9.95
N LYS A 14 13.34 1.09 -9.53
CA LYS A 14 14.68 0.70 -9.05
C LYS A 14 15.75 0.97 -10.09
N ARG A 15 15.53 0.53 -11.34
CA ARG A 15 16.48 0.73 -12.44
C ARG A 15 16.64 2.20 -12.82
N LEU A 16 15.55 2.97 -12.81
CA LEU A 16 15.58 4.40 -13.10
C LEU A 16 16.46 5.16 -12.10
N LEU A 17 16.47 4.72 -10.85
CA LEU A 17 17.24 5.32 -9.77
C LEU A 17 18.60 4.65 -9.53
N GLU A 18 19.01 3.74 -10.42
CA GLU A 18 20.28 3.00 -10.31
C GLU A 18 20.44 2.18 -9.02
N GLU A 19 19.35 1.54 -8.58
CA GLU A 19 19.31 0.66 -7.39
C GLU A 19 19.86 1.32 -6.12
N PRO A 20 19.31 2.47 -5.70
CA PRO A 20 19.90 3.24 -4.62
C PRO A 20 19.60 2.59 -3.26
N ASP A 21 20.58 2.66 -2.35
CA ASP A 21 20.49 2.03 -1.02
C ASP A 21 19.41 2.65 -0.12
N ASP A 22 19.03 3.90 -0.38
CA ASP A 22 18.06 4.69 0.40
C ASP A 22 16.62 4.57 -0.12
N LEU A 23 16.37 3.83 -1.21
CA LEU A 23 15.03 3.61 -1.73
C LEU A 23 14.27 2.58 -0.91
N ILE A 24 13.29 3.06 -0.15
CA ILE A 24 12.41 2.23 0.66
C ILE A 24 11.17 1.85 -0.15
N ILE A 25 10.93 0.54 -0.26
CA ILE A 25 9.73 -0.05 -0.86
C ILE A 25 8.99 -0.86 0.20
N ARG A 26 7.77 -0.44 0.55
CA ARG A 26 6.90 -1.13 1.52
C ARG A 26 5.70 -1.72 0.81
N ASN A 27 5.67 -3.04 0.67
CA ASN A 27 4.54 -3.77 0.13
C ASN A 27 3.45 -3.95 1.17
N PHE A 28 2.19 -3.79 0.77
CA PHE A 28 1.04 -4.02 1.62
C PHE A 28 -0.15 -4.54 0.80
N ALA A 29 -1.03 -5.27 1.48
CA ALA A 29 -2.30 -5.70 0.92
C ALA A 29 -3.43 -4.82 1.45
N VAL A 30 -4.37 -4.51 0.58
CA VAL A 30 -5.63 -3.90 0.99
C VAL A 30 -6.61 -5.03 1.31
N LEU A 31 -7.01 -5.16 2.57
CA LEU A 31 -8.08 -6.05 3.03
C LEU A 31 -9.32 -5.90 2.12
N ASN A 32 -9.87 -7.04 1.71
CA ASN A 32 -11.00 -7.15 0.78
C ASN A 32 -10.71 -6.58 -0.63
N SER A 33 -9.44 -6.49 -1.01
CA SER A 33 -9.01 -6.20 -2.37
C SER A 33 -8.03 -7.29 -2.82
N PRO A 34 -8.16 -7.80 -4.06
CA PRO A 34 -7.16 -8.70 -4.62
C PRO A 34 -5.88 -7.96 -5.03
N HIS A 35 -5.87 -6.64 -4.97
CA HIS A 35 -4.76 -5.82 -5.45
C HIS A 35 -3.63 -5.74 -4.42
N LYS A 36 -2.42 -6.09 -4.86
CA LYS A 36 -1.17 -5.78 -4.16
C LYS A 36 -0.85 -4.30 -4.33
N CYS A 37 -0.40 -3.65 -3.26
CA CYS A 37 -0.01 -2.25 -3.28
C CYS A 37 1.40 -2.09 -2.70
N ALA A 38 2.06 -0.98 -3.06
CA ALA A 38 3.37 -0.62 -2.55
C ALA A 38 3.44 0.87 -2.30
N ILE A 39 4.15 1.27 -1.24
CA ILE A 39 4.60 2.64 -1.01
C ILE A 39 6.09 2.69 -1.33
N VAL A 40 6.50 3.69 -2.11
CA VAL A 40 7.89 3.90 -2.51
C VAL A 40 8.31 5.30 -2.09
N TYR A 41 9.43 5.43 -1.37
CA TYR A 41 9.98 6.70 -0.91
C TYR A 41 11.50 6.59 -0.71
N ILE A 42 12.19 7.72 -0.61
CA ILE A 42 13.64 7.79 -0.32
C ILE A 42 13.83 8.14 1.16
N GLU A 43 14.60 7.31 1.87
CA GLU A 43 14.97 7.55 3.27
C GLU A 43 15.74 8.87 3.39
N GLY A 44 15.37 9.71 4.36
CA GLY A 44 15.99 11.03 4.57
C GLY A 44 15.43 12.16 3.68
N LEU A 45 14.64 11.87 2.64
CA LEU A 45 13.86 12.89 1.91
C LEU A 45 12.44 13.08 2.47
N VAL A 46 11.99 12.14 3.31
CA VAL A 46 10.69 12.18 3.98
C VAL A 46 10.84 11.87 5.46
N ASP A 47 9.89 12.36 6.26
CA ASP A 47 9.76 11.94 7.66
C ASP A 47 9.11 10.55 7.70
N ASP A 48 9.92 9.53 7.97
CA ASP A 48 9.51 8.13 8.09
C ASP A 48 8.41 7.90 9.12
N THR A 49 8.43 8.66 10.22
CA THR A 49 7.39 8.59 11.26
C THR A 49 6.09 9.15 10.72
N TYR A 50 6.15 10.24 9.97
CA TYR A 50 4.99 10.80 9.28
C TYR A 50 4.42 9.83 8.24
N VAL A 51 5.26 9.25 7.37
CA VAL A 51 4.84 8.27 6.35
C VAL A 51 4.14 7.07 7.02
N ARG A 52 4.73 6.52 8.07
CA ARG A 52 4.14 5.39 8.81
C ARG A 52 2.79 5.75 9.45
N ASN A 53 2.75 6.79 10.27
CA ASN A 53 1.59 7.09 11.11
C ASN A 53 0.44 7.73 10.30
N ASN A 54 0.75 8.52 9.28
CA ASN A 54 -0.26 9.29 8.56
C ASN A 54 -0.65 8.71 7.22
N ILE A 55 0.17 7.86 6.60
CA ILE A 55 -0.13 7.27 5.30
C ILE A 55 -0.46 5.80 5.47
N ILE A 56 0.50 4.99 5.96
CA ILE A 56 0.35 3.53 6.05
C ILE A 56 -0.80 3.17 6.99
N GLU A 57 -0.79 3.69 8.22
CA GLU A 57 -1.80 3.34 9.22
C GLU A 57 -3.20 3.78 8.78
N LYS A 58 -3.35 4.97 8.16
CA LYS A 58 -4.65 5.44 7.65
C LYS A 58 -5.17 4.56 6.52
N ILE A 59 -4.31 4.18 5.56
CA ILE A 59 -4.68 3.28 4.47
C ILE A 59 -5.13 1.93 5.03
N GLN A 60 -4.39 1.36 5.99
CA GLN A 60 -4.76 0.10 6.64
C GLN A 60 -6.05 0.22 7.47
N GLN A 61 -6.31 1.36 8.11
CA GLN A 61 -7.53 1.58 8.89
C GLN A 61 -8.78 1.69 8.02
N VAL A 62 -8.72 2.46 6.91
CA VAL A 62 -9.81 2.56 5.91
C VAL A 62 -10.20 1.17 5.42
N THR A 63 -9.17 0.39 5.14
CA THR A 63 -9.24 -0.99 4.68
C THR A 63 -9.88 -1.94 5.71
N LYS A 64 -9.52 -1.84 6.99
CA LYS A 64 -10.16 -2.60 8.09
C LYS A 64 -11.62 -2.21 8.32
N LYS A 65 -11.95 -0.91 8.26
CA LYS A 65 -13.33 -0.41 8.46
C LYS A 65 -14.29 -0.95 7.41
N LYS A 66 -13.86 -0.98 6.13
CA LYS A 66 -14.66 -1.52 5.02
C LYS A 66 -14.97 -3.00 5.22
N SER A 67 -14.01 -3.78 5.74
CA SER A 67 -14.23 -5.21 6.02
C SER A 67 -15.23 -5.46 7.14
N LYS A 68 -15.09 -4.75 8.27
CA LYS A 68 -16.04 -4.89 9.37
C LYS A 68 -17.47 -4.52 8.95
N PHE A 69 -17.63 -3.49 8.12
CA PHE A 69 -18.93 -3.10 7.55
C PHE A 69 -19.52 -4.19 6.65
N LEU A 70 -18.72 -4.75 5.72
CA LEU A 70 -19.15 -5.84 4.84
C LEU A 70 -19.58 -7.10 5.61
N THR A 71 -18.85 -7.46 6.67
CA THR A 71 -19.22 -8.59 7.54
C THR A 71 -20.56 -8.36 8.22
N VAL A 72 -20.80 -7.14 8.73
CA VAL A 72 -22.07 -6.78 9.39
C VAL A 72 -23.22 -6.80 8.40
N VAL A 73 -23.07 -6.20 7.22
CA VAL A 73 -24.12 -6.20 6.18
C VAL A 73 -24.47 -7.62 5.74
N ASN A 74 -23.47 -8.47 5.48
CA ASN A 74 -23.70 -9.85 5.09
C ASN A 74 -24.38 -10.69 6.18
N PHE A 75 -24.16 -10.37 7.47
CA PHE A 75 -24.86 -11.01 8.58
C PHE A 75 -26.36 -10.64 8.60
N PHE A 76 -26.69 -9.37 8.34
CA PHE A 76 -28.08 -8.92 8.29
C PHE A 76 -28.84 -9.38 7.05
N LEU A 77 -28.19 -9.50 5.90
CA LEU A 77 -28.83 -9.96 4.65
C LEU A 77 -29.03 -11.49 4.57
N ARG A 78 -28.50 -12.25 5.54
CA ARG A 78 -28.61 -13.72 5.61
C ARG A 78 -29.72 -14.20 6.55
N ASN A 79 -30.43 -13.30 7.22
CA ASN A 79 -31.62 -13.57 8.02
C ASN A 79 -32.85 -12.97 7.34
#